data_AF-A0A645ANC0-F1
#
_entry.id   AF-A0A645ANC0-F1
#
_cell.length_a   1.000
_cell.length_b   1.000
_cell.length_c   1.000
_cell.angle_alpha   90.00
_cell.angle_beta   90.00
_cell.angle_gamma   90.00
#
_symmetry.space_group_name_H-M   'P 1'
#
loop_
_entity.id
_entity.type
_entity.pdbx_description
1 polymer ?
#
loop_
_entity_poly.entity_id
_entity_poly.type
_entity_poly.pdbx_seq_one_letter_code
_entity_poly.pdbx_strand_id
1 'polypeptide(L)'
;MYLANKRYCVANLPIVPELRPPKELTLIGKEKIIGLTISPDKLIEVRKERLKTLGLVGQANYALPQRIEQEVSFANKLYQELGCFTIDVTHRAIEETATKIIDWIEGQKYK
;
A
#
# COMPACT_ATOMS: atom_id res chain seq x y z
N MET A 1 -9.37 8.94 2.36
CA MET A 1 -10.29 10.09 2.38
C MET A 1 -9.84 11.21 1.43
N TYR A 2 -8.55 11.54 1.35
CA TYR A 2 -8.06 12.61 0.46
C TYR A 2 -8.48 12.48 -1.01
N LEU A 3 -8.26 11.32 -1.64
CA LEU A 3 -8.64 11.08 -3.05
C LEU A 3 -10.15 11.18 -3.28
N ALA A 4 -10.97 10.71 -2.34
CA ALA A 4 -12.42 10.83 -2.41
C ALA A 4 -12.88 12.29 -2.37
N ASN A 5 -12.25 13.14 -1.55
CA ASN A 5 -12.50 14.59 -1.53
C ASN A 5 -12.14 15.27 -2.86
N LYS A 6 -11.23 14.67 -3.64
CA LYS A 6 -10.88 15.08 -5.00
C LYS A 6 -11.75 14.42 -6.07
N ARG A 7 -12.86 13.77 -5.67
CA ARG A 7 -13.86 13.09 -6.52
C ARG A 7 -13.36 11.83 -7.24
N TYR A 8 -12.33 11.18 -6.71
CA TYR A 8 -11.90 9.86 -7.20
C TYR A 8 -12.59 8.74 -6.42
N CYS A 9 -13.20 7.80 -7.15
CA CYS A 9 -13.69 6.54 -6.60
C CYS A 9 -12.50 5.59 -6.43
N VAL A 10 -12.20 5.21 -5.18
CA VAL A 10 -11.04 4.38 -4.85
C VAL A 10 -11.46 3.19 -3.99
N ALA A 11 -10.76 2.07 -4.14
CA ALA A 11 -10.87 0.89 -3.30
C ALA A 11 -9.52 0.59 -2.67
N ASN A 12 -9.50 0.28 -1.38
CA ASN A 12 -8.28 -0.11 -0.67
C ASN A 12 -8.26 -1.63 -0.52
N LEU A 13 -7.25 -2.28 -1.07
CA LEU A 13 -7.04 -3.72 -0.93
C LEU A 13 -5.79 -3.97 -0.06
N PRO A 14 -5.93 -4.50 1.16
CA PRO A 14 -4.78 -4.91 1.95
C PRO A 14 -4.13 -6.14 1.31
N ILE A 15 -2.80 -6.14 1.26
CA ILE A 15 -2.00 -7.26 0.76
C ILE A 15 -1.35 -7.96 1.95
N VAL A 16 -1.62 -9.26 2.11
CA VAL A 16 -0.99 -10.12 3.12
C VAL A 16 -0.62 -11.47 2.48
N PRO A 17 0.53 -12.07 2.84
CA PRO A 17 1.00 -13.33 2.23
C PRO A 17 0.01 -14.50 2.31
N GLU A 18 -0.84 -14.57 3.33
CA GLU A 18 -1.81 -15.67 3.54
C GLU A 18 -3.02 -15.60 2.62
N LEU A 19 -3.32 -14.40 2.09
CA LEU A 19 -4.50 -14.17 1.28
C LEU A 19 -4.07 -14.07 -0.17
N ARG A 20 -4.62 -14.96 -1.00
CA ARG A 20 -4.44 -14.89 -2.44
C ARG A 20 -5.06 -13.58 -2.95
N PRO A 21 -4.33 -12.77 -3.73
CA PRO A 21 -4.88 -11.58 -4.34
C PRO A 21 -6.09 -11.94 -5.23
N PRO A 22 -7.15 -11.10 -5.26
CA PRO A 22 -8.32 -11.33 -6.10
C PRO A 22 -7.93 -11.40 -7.58
N LYS A 23 -8.54 -12.32 -8.34
CA LYS A 23 -8.26 -12.50 -9.77
C LYS A 23 -8.65 -11.26 -10.58
N GLU A 24 -9.57 -10.47 -10.07
CA GLU A 24 -10.02 -9.21 -10.62
C GLU A 24 -8.86 -8.22 -10.84
N LEU A 25 -7.78 -8.33 -10.05
CA LEU A 25 -6.57 -7.51 -10.25
C LEU A 25 -5.90 -7.75 -11.60
N THR A 26 -6.02 -8.93 -12.19
CA THR A 26 -5.47 -9.19 -13.53
C THR A 26 -6.44 -8.80 -14.65
N LEU A 27 -7.71 -8.56 -14.31
CA LEU A 27 -8.76 -8.19 -15.27
C LEU A 27 -8.87 -6.67 -15.41
N ILE A 28 -8.53 -5.92 -14.38
CA ILE A 28 -8.47 -4.45 -14.43
C ILE A 28 -7.19 -4.00 -15.12
N GLY A 29 -7.27 -2.89 -15.87
CA GLY A 29 -6.10 -2.29 -16.49
C GLY A 29 -5.07 -1.88 -15.43
N LYS A 30 -3.80 -2.26 -15.64
CA LYS A 30 -2.68 -2.00 -14.72
C LYS A 30 -2.50 -0.51 -14.39
N GLU A 31 -2.96 0.37 -15.26
CA GLU A 31 -2.95 1.82 -15.07
C GLU A 31 -3.86 2.29 -13.93
N LYS A 32 -4.87 1.50 -13.57
CA LYS A 32 -5.79 1.75 -12.45
C LYS A 32 -5.30 1.14 -11.13
N ILE A 33 -4.26 0.30 -11.19
CA ILE A 33 -3.67 -0.34 -10.02
C ILE A 33 -2.49 0.52 -9.56
N ILE A 34 -2.49 0.85 -8.27
CA ILE A 34 -1.38 1.59 -7.66
C ILE A 34 -0.91 0.81 -6.43
N GLY A 35 0.31 0.31 -6.52
CA GLY A 35 1.00 -0.33 -5.40
C GLY A 35 1.54 0.71 -4.43
N LEU A 36 1.28 0.53 -3.13
CA LEU A 36 1.90 1.32 -2.09
C LEU A 36 2.87 0.44 -1.32
N THR A 37 4.12 0.89 -1.20
CA THR A 37 5.17 0.18 -0.47
C THR A 37 5.77 1.07 0.60
N ILE A 38 6.38 0.47 1.61
CA ILE A 38 6.94 1.13 2.79
C ILE A 38 8.16 0.37 3.27
N SER A 39 9.15 1.08 3.83
CA SER A 39 10.30 0.42 4.44
C SER A 39 9.86 -0.44 5.65
N PRO A 40 10.46 -1.63 5.83
CA PRO A 40 10.17 -2.48 6.98
C PRO A 40 10.34 -1.76 8.32
N ASP A 41 11.42 -1.00 8.48
CA ASP A 41 11.72 -0.27 9.71
C ASP A 41 10.63 0.75 10.07
N LYS A 42 10.18 1.51 9.07
CA LYS A 42 9.12 2.50 9.31
C LYS A 42 7.79 1.83 9.60
N LEU A 43 7.48 0.73 8.93
CA LEU A 43 6.25 -0.02 9.18
C LEU A 43 6.24 -0.63 10.60
N ILE A 44 7.38 -1.11 11.09
CA ILE A 44 7.54 -1.56 12.49
C ILE A 44 7.22 -0.42 13.46
N GLU A 45 7.80 0.77 13.23
CA GLU A 45 7.56 1.96 14.07
C GLU A 45 6.06 2.29 14.12
N VAL A 46 5.42 2.44 12.95
CA VAL A 46 3.99 2.77 12.83
C VAL A 46 3.10 1.72 13.51
N ARG A 47 3.41 0.43 13.34
CA ARG A 47 2.65 -0.66 13.98
C ARG A 47 2.84 -0.67 15.49
N LYS A 48 4.04 -0.41 16.00
CA LYS A 48 4.32 -0.29 17.44
C LYS A 48 3.54 0.86 18.06
N GLU A 49 3.52 2.02 17.42
CA GLU A 49 2.72 3.16 17.88
C GLU A 49 1.23 2.82 17.91
N ARG A 50 0.72 2.22 16.84
CA ARG A 50 -0.69 1.81 16.77
C ARG A 50 -1.07 0.81 17.88
N LEU A 51 -0.21 -0.16 18.18
CA LEU A 51 -0.43 -1.12 19.27
C LEU A 51 -0.47 -0.44 20.64
N LYS A 52 0.42 0.53 20.88
CA LYS A 52 0.43 1.33 22.12
C LYS A 52 -0.90 2.09 22.28
N THR A 53 -1.35 2.76 21.23
CA THR A 53 -2.61 3.54 21.25
C THR A 53 -3.84 2.68 21.49
N LEU A 54 -3.83 1.41 21.06
CA LEU A 54 -4.93 0.47 21.26
C LEU A 54 -4.87 -0.27 22.62
N GLY A 55 -3.85 -0.04 23.44
CA GLY A 55 -3.66 -0.75 24.71
C GLY A 55 -3.32 -2.24 24.56
N LEU A 56 -2.98 -2.69 23.34
CA LEU A 56 -2.71 -4.09 22.99
C LEU A 56 -1.22 -4.42 23.13
N VAL A 57 -0.65 -4.11 24.29
CA VAL A 57 0.76 -4.38 24.61
C VAL A 57 0.96 -5.90 24.71
N GLY A 58 1.43 -6.54 23.64
CA GLY A 58 1.78 -7.96 23.66
C GLY A 58 1.39 -8.81 22.45
N GLN A 59 0.75 -8.25 21.40
CA GLN A 59 0.59 -8.97 20.13
C GLN A 59 1.93 -9.03 19.37
N ALA A 60 2.84 -9.88 19.84
CA ALA A 60 4.22 -9.98 19.38
C ALA A 60 4.32 -10.26 17.87
N ASN A 61 3.44 -11.11 17.33
CA ASN A 61 3.50 -11.53 15.92
C ASN A 61 3.19 -10.41 14.91
N TYR A 62 2.42 -9.39 15.30
CA TYR A 62 1.98 -8.31 14.40
C TYR A 62 3.10 -7.31 14.05
N ALA A 63 4.16 -7.25 14.89
CA ALA A 63 5.29 -6.36 14.75
C ALA A 63 6.64 -7.08 14.69
N LEU A 64 6.66 -8.40 14.39
CA LEU A 64 7.91 -9.13 14.18
C LEU A 64 8.62 -8.60 12.93
N PRO A 65 9.90 -8.21 13.01
CA PRO A 65 10.64 -7.68 11.86
C PRO A 65 10.65 -8.62 10.66
N GLN A 66 10.94 -9.90 10.89
CA GLN A 66 10.98 -10.94 9.84
C GLN A 66 9.64 -11.07 9.12
N ARG A 67 8.54 -10.96 9.86
CA ARG A 67 7.19 -11.01 9.31
C ARG A 67 6.90 -9.82 8.41
N ILE A 68 7.28 -8.63 8.85
CA ILE A 68 7.09 -7.39 8.10
C ILE A 68 7.95 -7.39 6.82
N GLU A 69 9.19 -7.89 6.88
CA GLU A 69 10.03 -8.08 5.70
C GLU A 69 9.37 -9.02 4.68
N GLN A 70 8.80 -10.13 5.15
CA GLN A 70 8.05 -11.06 4.28
C GLN A 70 6.84 -10.38 3.63
N GLU A 71 6.07 -9.59 4.38
CA GLU A 71 4.90 -8.85 3.86
C GLU A 71 5.30 -7.83 2.79
N VAL A 72 6.34 -7.03 3.05
CA VAL A 72 6.84 -6.02 2.10
C VAL A 72 7.43 -6.70 0.86
N SER A 73 8.20 -7.79 1.03
CA SER A 73 8.75 -8.56 -0.09
C SER A 73 7.65 -9.17 -0.95
N PHE A 74 6.62 -9.75 -0.34
CA PHE A 74 5.47 -10.31 -1.04
C PHE A 74 4.72 -9.25 -1.83
N ALA A 75 4.44 -8.08 -1.22
CA ALA A 75 3.78 -6.98 -1.91
C ALA A 75 4.60 -6.48 -3.11
N ASN A 76 5.92 -6.30 -2.95
CA ASN A 76 6.79 -5.86 -4.03
C ASN A 76 6.82 -6.85 -5.21
N LYS A 77 6.85 -8.16 -4.94
CA LYS A 77 6.75 -9.19 -5.99
C LYS A 77 5.41 -9.10 -6.73
N LEU A 78 4.31 -8.99 -5.99
CA LEU A 78 2.98 -8.85 -6.59
C LEU A 78 2.89 -7.60 -7.48
N TYR A 79 3.43 -6.46 -7.03
CA TYR A 79 3.42 -5.23 -7.82
C TYR A 79 4.24 -5.36 -9.11
N GLN A 80 5.37 -6.09 -9.07
CA GLN A 80 6.16 -6.41 -10.26
C GLN A 80 5.38 -7.30 -11.23
N GLU A 81 4.71 -8.35 -10.74
CA GLU A 81 3.89 -9.25 -11.56
C GLU A 81 2.70 -8.52 -12.21
N LEU A 82 2.06 -7.60 -11.49
CA LEU A 82 0.96 -6.78 -12.01
C LEU A 82 1.45 -5.66 -12.95
N GLY A 83 2.75 -5.32 -12.91
CA GLY A 83 3.33 -4.21 -13.66
C GLY A 83 2.68 -2.86 -13.36
N CYS A 84 2.21 -2.68 -12.12
CA CYS A 84 1.46 -1.50 -11.70
C CYS A 84 2.38 -0.36 -11.25
N PHE A 85 1.86 0.87 -11.27
CA PHE A 85 2.59 2.02 -10.73
C PHE A 85 2.78 1.85 -9.23
N THR A 86 4.03 1.93 -8.74
CA THR A 86 4.36 1.70 -7.34
C THR A 86 4.91 2.97 -6.70
N ILE A 87 4.40 3.33 -5.53
CA ILE A 87 4.82 4.51 -4.76
C ILE A 87 5.36 4.04 -3.40
N ASP A 88 6.60 4.43 -3.10
CA ASP A 88 7.16 4.32 -1.76
C ASP A 88 6.66 5.49 -0.89
N VAL A 89 5.95 5.16 0.19
CA VAL A 89 5.31 6.11 1.12
C VAL A 89 6.08 6.29 2.44
N THR A 90 7.27 5.72 2.59
CA THR A 90 8.02 5.64 3.87
C THR A 90 8.13 6.97 4.63
N HIS A 91 8.43 8.06 3.93
CA HIS A 91 8.57 9.40 4.52
C HIS A 91 7.66 10.43 3.85
N ARG A 92 6.59 9.97 3.22
CA ARG A 92 5.69 10.85 2.48
C ARG A 92 4.48 11.23 3.30
N ALA A 93 4.07 12.48 3.14
CA ALA A 93 2.76 12.90 3.61
C ALA A 93 1.64 12.26 2.77
N ILE A 94 0.43 12.23 3.32
CA ILE A 94 -0.75 11.69 2.63
C ILE A 94 -1.04 12.53 1.38
N GLU A 95 -0.89 13.85 1.49
CA GLU A 95 -1.11 14.83 0.43
C GLU A 95 -0.16 14.61 -0.74
N GLU A 96 1.14 14.45 -0.46
CA GLU A 96 2.15 14.20 -1.50
C GLU A 96 1.90 12.88 -2.24
N THR A 97 1.55 11.84 -1.49
CA THR A 97 1.22 10.53 -2.06
C THR A 97 -0.02 10.65 -2.94
N ALA A 98 -1.05 11.37 -2.49
CA ALA A 98 -2.27 11.57 -3.25
C ALA A 98 -2.04 12.39 -4.52
N THR A 99 -1.20 13.43 -4.47
CA THR A 99 -0.81 14.20 -5.66
C THR A 99 -0.15 13.31 -6.70
N LYS A 100 0.81 12.46 -6.30
CA LYS A 100 1.44 11.50 -7.22
C LYS A 100 0.46 10.52 -7.85
N ILE A 101 -0.52 10.05 -7.09
CA ILE A 101 -1.59 9.18 -7.59
C ILE A 101 -2.43 9.91 -8.64
N ILE A 102 -2.81 11.15 -8.37
CA ILE A 102 -3.60 11.97 -9.28
C ILE A 102 -2.82 12.26 -10.57
N ASP A 103 -1.57 12.69 -10.46
CA ASP A 103 -0.71 12.98 -11.61
C ASP A 103 -0.54 11.75 -12.51
N TRP A 104 -0.38 10.57 -11.89
CA TRP A 104 -0.35 9.31 -12.63
C TRP A 104 -1.65 9.07 -13.39
N ILE A 105 -2.80 9.14 -12.71
CA ILE A 105 -4.12 8.87 -13.31
C ILE A 105 -4.42 9.85 -14.45
N GLU A 106 -4.21 11.14 -14.24
CA GLU A 106 -4.44 12.16 -15.27
C GLU A 106 -3.47 11.99 -16.45
N GLY A 107 -2.21 11.63 -16.20
CA GLY A 107 -1.22 11.36 -17.25
C GLY A 107 -1.58 10.18 -18.16
N GLN A 108 -2.39 9.23 -17.70
CA GLN A 108 -2.89 8.13 -18.55
C GLN A 108 -4.09 8.53 -19.41
N LYS A 109 -4.85 9.57 -19.05
CA LYS A 109 -6.00 10.02 -19.86
C LYS A 109 -5.61 10.67 -21.19
N TYR A 110 -4.36 11.10 -21.31
CA TYR A 110 -3.83 11.80 -22.49
C TYR A 110 -2.95 10.89 -23.37
N LYS A 111 -2.98 9.58 -23.15
CA LYS A 111 -2.35 8.55 -24.00
C LYS A 111 -3.42 7.78 -24.76
#